data_AF-A0A813GUU3-F1
#
_entry.id   AF-A0A813GUU3-F1
#
_cell.length_a   1.000
_cell.length_b   1.000
_cell.length_c   1.000
_cell.angle_alpha   90.00
_cell.angle_beta   90.00
_cell.angle_gamma   90.00
#
_symmetry.space_group_name_H-M   'P 1'
#
loop_
_entity.id
_entity.type
_entity.pdbx_description
1 polymer ?
#
loop_
_entity_poly.entity_id
_entity_poly.type
_entity_poly.pdbx_seq_one_letter_code
_entity_poly.pdbx_strand_id
1 'polypeptide(L)'
;MALPPSMGSDTDDTFKPPSRQAPLDQDVVAAVAAFKKGEYVVVADGQGSCSLVLPAQHATPARIAFLLRNSSGVLCAAMERERLEAFGLHPRSRGRSSSRYMAVDWAPGCSTGVSAKDRCATLRALCDSSSSAASFVEPGHISPVCVSREGILGSAGKSEAAFDLCVLAGMQPVAVLAEMMREDGEQTTGSDAIGFSREHGVPLLTVEQLLAHRRSQVVDGPVDGTVSQAKSRMWVDDIKAECTMHVYSTSDPKVEIVAVVKGDMKGAEAVPTRIHSECFTGDILGSKRCDCGQQLHRFMKIMDAEPCGVLLYVRGHEGRGIGLANKIRAYKLQDEGHDTVDANLKLGLPVDTRTYEDALGVLLNLGLLSIRLFTNNPEKMRSLQRITKEVVALASTPCEHNAAYLNTKRNRLNHRTVLETFKLPELCQVTVSNLKVGIVHTTWNQYYVDELLGTSDSELKRSGASTVKMSVPGCCELISGARAMLRHHKPDAVIVIGVLLKGSSDLYEAMCNSVMTGLTELNASQDTPIILGLLMCQDEDQAHERSHGANNPAKAWAVTALHMASIAQGDSLPSVPPPPDPYPTQK
;
A
#
# COMPACT_ATOMS: atom_id res chain seq x y z
N MET A 1 36.07 -35.49 -48.44
CA MET A 1 35.95 -34.71 -49.68
C MET A 1 35.70 -33.27 -49.26
N ALA A 2 36.61 -32.38 -49.65
CA ALA A 2 36.70 -31.00 -49.17
C ALA A 2 35.45 -30.15 -49.49
N LEU A 3 35.17 -29.20 -48.61
CA LEU A 3 34.21 -28.10 -48.80
C LEU A 3 34.53 -27.28 -50.06
N PRO A 4 33.52 -26.68 -50.72
CA PRO A 4 33.69 -25.46 -51.50
C PRO A 4 33.12 -24.22 -50.77
N PRO A 5 33.52 -23.00 -51.19
CA PRO A 5 34.05 -22.00 -50.26
C PRO A 5 33.07 -20.89 -49.84
N SER A 6 33.46 -20.23 -48.76
CA SER A 6 32.96 -18.98 -48.23
C SER A 6 32.97 -17.83 -49.26
N MET A 7 31.87 -17.08 -49.32
CA MET A 7 31.91 -15.64 -49.58
C MET A 7 31.55 -14.91 -48.28
N GLY A 8 32.52 -14.20 -47.70
CA GLY A 8 32.24 -13.08 -46.79
C GLY A 8 31.76 -11.87 -47.60
N SER A 9 31.34 -10.76 -47.05
CA SER A 9 31.23 -10.26 -45.68
C SER A 9 30.36 -9.00 -45.73
N ASP A 10 29.95 -8.51 -44.57
CA ASP A 10 29.35 -7.19 -44.28
C ASP A 10 27.83 -7.11 -44.39
N THR A 11 27.15 -7.41 -43.29
CA THR A 11 26.66 -6.35 -42.40
C THR A 11 26.55 -6.91 -40.98
N ASP A 12 27.22 -6.23 -40.07
CA ASP A 12 27.08 -6.34 -38.62
C ASP A 12 25.61 -6.08 -38.23
N ASP A 13 24.83 -7.16 -38.09
CA ASP A 13 23.47 -7.11 -37.56
C ASP A 13 23.41 -7.99 -36.32
N THR A 14 24.20 -7.59 -35.31
CA THR A 14 24.01 -8.06 -33.94
C THR A 14 22.59 -7.72 -33.53
N PHE A 15 21.71 -8.72 -33.56
CA PHE A 15 20.37 -8.64 -33.02
C PHE A 15 20.44 -8.17 -31.55
N LYS A 16 20.07 -6.91 -31.32
CA LYS A 16 19.85 -6.39 -29.98
C LYS A 16 18.71 -7.20 -29.34
N PRO A 17 18.84 -7.63 -28.07
CA PRO A 17 17.72 -8.22 -27.36
C PRO A 17 16.53 -7.25 -27.43
N PRO A 18 15.28 -7.75 -27.53
CA PRO A 18 14.12 -6.88 -27.64
C PRO A 18 14.19 -5.83 -26.54
N SER A 19 14.21 -4.57 -26.98
CA SER A 19 14.17 -3.42 -26.09
C SER A 19 13.04 -3.62 -25.09
N ARG A 20 13.28 -3.33 -23.81
CA ARG A 20 12.32 -3.31 -22.69
C ARG A 20 11.12 -2.35 -22.86
N GLN A 21 10.74 -2.00 -24.09
CA GLN A 21 9.78 -0.96 -24.47
C GLN A 21 9.05 -1.29 -25.78
N ALA A 22 8.66 -2.54 -26.04
CA ALA A 22 7.46 -2.72 -26.85
C ALA A 22 6.29 -2.17 -26.01
N PRO A 23 5.40 -1.31 -26.55
CA PRO A 23 4.30 -0.79 -25.75
C PRO A 23 3.45 -1.97 -25.28
N LEU A 24 3.26 -2.10 -23.96
CA LEU A 24 2.54 -3.18 -23.25
C LEU A 24 1.20 -3.59 -23.91
N ASP A 25 0.62 -2.69 -24.70
CA ASP A 25 -0.62 -2.84 -25.43
C ASP A 25 -0.52 -3.73 -26.70
N GLN A 26 0.62 -3.75 -27.40
CA GLN A 26 0.77 -4.51 -28.65
C GLN A 26 0.73 -6.03 -28.45
N ASP A 27 1.33 -6.54 -27.37
CA ASP A 27 1.32 -7.95 -27.03
C ASP A 27 -0.09 -8.44 -26.69
N VAL A 28 -0.86 -7.62 -25.96
CA VAL A 28 -2.25 -7.91 -25.63
C VAL A 28 -3.11 -7.94 -26.90
N VAL A 29 -2.96 -6.95 -27.78
CA VAL A 29 -3.68 -6.90 -29.06
C VAL A 29 -3.36 -8.12 -29.92
N ALA A 30 -2.09 -8.53 -29.99
CA ALA A 30 -1.68 -9.72 -30.72
C ALA A 30 -2.27 -11.01 -30.12
N ALA A 31 -2.23 -11.15 -28.79
CA ALA A 31 -2.82 -12.28 -28.08
C ALA A 31 -4.33 -12.37 -28.32
N VAL A 32 -5.06 -11.24 -28.20
CA VAL A 32 -6.51 -11.18 -28.47
C VAL A 32 -6.81 -11.54 -29.93
N ALA A 33 -6.00 -11.07 -30.87
CA ALA A 33 -6.17 -11.40 -32.30
C ALA A 33 -5.95 -12.89 -32.60
N ALA A 34 -4.94 -13.51 -31.97
CA ALA A 34 -4.69 -14.95 -32.07
C ALA A 34 -5.84 -15.76 -31.43
N PHE A 35 -6.27 -15.35 -30.23
CA PHE A 35 -7.39 -15.97 -29.52
C PHE A 35 -8.69 -15.88 -30.34
N LYS A 36 -8.92 -14.76 -31.05
CA LYS A 36 -10.04 -14.57 -31.96
C LYS A 36 -10.02 -15.52 -33.16
N LYS A 37 -8.84 -15.99 -33.59
CA LYS A 37 -8.69 -17.05 -34.61
C LYS A 37 -8.82 -18.47 -34.04
N GLY A 38 -9.03 -18.59 -32.73
CA GLY A 38 -9.04 -19.87 -32.03
C GLY A 38 -7.65 -20.48 -31.88
N GLU A 39 -6.60 -19.67 -31.87
CA GLU A 39 -5.23 -20.07 -31.58
C GLU A 39 -4.97 -20.06 -30.07
N TYR A 40 -3.84 -20.64 -29.65
CA TYR A 40 -3.43 -20.65 -28.25
C TYR A 40 -2.87 -19.29 -27.83
N VAL A 41 -2.90 -19.05 -26.53
CA VAL A 41 -2.11 -18.00 -25.86
C VAL A 41 -1.47 -18.60 -24.62
N VAL A 42 -0.20 -18.27 -24.36
CA VAL A 42 0.44 -18.56 -23.08
C VAL A 42 0.17 -17.40 -22.13
N VAL A 43 -0.37 -17.70 -20.95
CA VAL A 43 -0.61 -16.73 -19.88
C VAL A 43 0.34 -17.00 -18.72
N ALA A 44 1.24 -16.05 -18.45
CA ALA A 44 2.21 -16.11 -17.35
C ALA A 44 1.76 -15.27 -16.14
N ASP A 45 2.07 -15.76 -14.94
CA ASP A 45 1.88 -15.04 -13.67
C ASP A 45 3.22 -14.42 -13.24
N GLY A 46 3.56 -13.25 -13.78
CA GLY A 46 4.88 -12.64 -13.65
C GLY A 46 6.04 -13.57 -14.06
N GLN A 47 6.96 -13.82 -13.12
CA GLN A 47 8.07 -14.79 -13.29
C GLN A 47 7.68 -16.23 -12.86
N GLY A 48 6.45 -16.43 -12.39
CA GLY A 48 5.92 -17.70 -11.90
C GLY A 48 5.42 -18.62 -13.00
N SER A 49 4.44 -19.46 -12.66
CA SER A 49 3.95 -20.54 -13.53
C SER A 49 3.08 -20.05 -14.69
N CYS A 50 3.21 -20.73 -15.83
CA CYS A 50 2.47 -20.43 -17.05
C CYS A 50 1.31 -21.40 -17.29
N SER A 51 0.27 -20.93 -17.98
CA SER A 51 -0.79 -21.79 -18.49
C SER A 51 -0.97 -21.60 -19.99
N LEU A 52 -1.22 -22.70 -20.70
CA LEU A 52 -1.62 -22.66 -22.10
C LEU A 52 -3.15 -22.55 -22.17
N VAL A 53 -3.64 -21.57 -22.91
CA VAL A 53 -5.05 -21.19 -22.92
C VAL A 53 -5.61 -21.24 -24.34
N LEU A 54 -6.88 -21.65 -24.48
CA LEU A 54 -7.63 -21.70 -25.73
C LEU A 54 -9.11 -21.35 -25.48
N PRO A 55 -9.82 -20.67 -26.40
CA PRO A 55 -11.27 -20.51 -26.27
C PRO A 55 -11.97 -21.85 -26.47
N ALA A 56 -12.78 -22.28 -25.50
CA ALA A 56 -13.32 -23.64 -25.46
C ALA A 56 -14.21 -23.98 -26.66
N GLN A 57 -14.89 -22.99 -27.26
CA GLN A 57 -15.71 -23.17 -28.48
C GLN A 57 -14.88 -23.62 -29.70
N HIS A 58 -13.58 -23.32 -29.69
CA HIS A 58 -12.61 -23.68 -30.73
C HIS A 58 -11.83 -24.96 -30.40
N ALA A 59 -12.20 -25.68 -29.33
CA ALA A 59 -11.64 -26.98 -29.03
C ALA A 59 -11.83 -27.94 -30.22
N THR A 60 -10.75 -28.63 -30.58
CA THR A 60 -10.75 -29.77 -31.49
C THR A 60 -9.93 -30.89 -30.87
N PRO A 61 -10.12 -32.17 -31.25
CA PRO A 61 -9.33 -33.27 -30.71
C PRO A 61 -7.81 -33.04 -30.86
N ALA A 62 -7.37 -32.51 -32.00
CA ALA A 62 -5.98 -32.16 -32.23
C ALA A 62 -5.48 -31.05 -31.27
N ARG A 63 -6.32 -30.04 -31.05
CA ARG A 63 -5.97 -28.92 -30.16
C ARG A 63 -5.91 -29.35 -28.69
N ILE A 64 -6.85 -30.17 -28.25
CA ILE A 64 -6.83 -30.71 -26.89
C ILE A 64 -5.66 -31.66 -26.70
N ALA A 65 -5.33 -32.49 -27.70
CA ALA A 65 -4.15 -33.34 -27.64
C ALA A 65 -2.84 -32.53 -27.52
N PHE A 66 -2.71 -31.41 -28.23
CA PHE A 66 -1.56 -30.51 -28.07
C PHE A 66 -1.50 -29.90 -26.68
N LEU A 67 -2.63 -29.44 -26.14
CA LEU A 67 -2.70 -28.87 -24.80
C LEU A 67 -2.34 -29.92 -23.73
N LEU A 68 -2.78 -31.18 -23.88
CA LEU A 68 -2.41 -32.29 -23.00
C LEU A 68 -0.91 -32.62 -23.04
N ARG A 69 -0.27 -32.60 -24.23
CA ARG A 69 1.16 -32.91 -24.37
C ARG A 69 2.08 -31.88 -23.74
N ASN A 70 1.62 -30.63 -23.63
CA ASN A 70 2.43 -29.50 -23.17
C ASN A 70 1.96 -28.95 -21.81
N SER A 71 1.24 -29.75 -21.03
CA SER A 71 0.69 -29.34 -19.72
C SER A 71 0.65 -30.50 -18.73
N SER A 72 0.21 -30.21 -17.50
CA SER A 72 -0.08 -31.21 -16.46
C SER A 72 -1.18 -32.21 -16.84
N GLY A 73 -1.93 -31.95 -17.91
CA GLY A 73 -3.08 -32.76 -18.32
C GLY A 73 -4.34 -32.51 -17.48
N VAL A 74 -4.29 -31.63 -16.47
CA VAL A 74 -5.44 -31.18 -15.69
C VAL A 74 -6.09 -29.99 -16.41
N LEU A 75 -7.17 -30.26 -17.14
CA LEU A 75 -7.85 -29.24 -17.92
C LEU A 75 -8.88 -28.52 -17.07
N CYS A 76 -8.74 -27.21 -16.95
CA CYS A 76 -9.70 -26.34 -16.30
C CYS A 76 -10.56 -25.62 -17.33
N ALA A 77 -11.84 -25.43 -17.06
CA ALA A 77 -12.75 -24.62 -17.87
C ALA A 77 -13.20 -23.38 -17.08
N ALA A 78 -12.63 -22.22 -17.39
CA ALA A 78 -12.95 -20.96 -16.74
C ALA A 78 -14.21 -20.34 -17.35
N MET A 79 -15.24 -20.07 -16.54
CA MET A 79 -16.51 -19.47 -16.96
C MET A 79 -17.25 -18.80 -15.80
N GLU A 80 -18.30 -18.03 -16.11
CA GLU A 80 -19.12 -17.34 -15.11
C GLU A 80 -20.04 -18.28 -14.31
N ARG A 81 -20.41 -17.84 -13.11
CA ARG A 81 -21.23 -18.63 -12.17
C ARG A 81 -22.58 -19.02 -12.75
N GLU A 82 -23.24 -18.10 -13.42
CA GLU A 82 -24.58 -18.26 -13.97
C GLU A 82 -24.62 -19.39 -15.00
N ARG A 83 -23.54 -19.56 -15.76
CA ARG A 83 -23.40 -20.66 -16.72
C ARG A 83 -23.21 -22.00 -16.01
N LEU A 84 -22.39 -22.05 -14.96
CA LEU A 84 -22.22 -23.26 -14.14
C LEU A 84 -23.53 -23.70 -13.49
N GLU A 85 -24.27 -22.74 -12.93
CA GLU A 85 -25.57 -22.97 -12.28
C GLU A 85 -26.65 -23.38 -13.30
N ALA A 86 -26.64 -22.80 -14.50
CA ALA A 86 -27.56 -23.21 -15.59
C ALA A 86 -27.36 -24.66 -16.03
N PHE A 87 -26.13 -25.18 -15.95
CA PHE A 87 -25.82 -26.58 -16.21
C PHE A 87 -25.97 -27.48 -14.98
N GLY A 88 -26.43 -26.95 -13.85
CA GLY A 88 -26.66 -27.71 -12.62
C GLY A 88 -25.37 -28.22 -11.94
N LEU A 89 -24.21 -27.64 -12.25
CA LEU A 89 -22.92 -28.11 -11.76
C LEU A 89 -22.67 -27.73 -10.31
N HIS A 90 -21.96 -28.59 -9.59
CA HIS A 90 -21.81 -28.45 -8.14
C HIS A 90 -20.40 -27.96 -7.73
N PRO A 91 -20.30 -26.95 -6.83
CA PRO A 91 -19.03 -26.57 -6.22
C PRO A 91 -18.40 -27.74 -5.46
N ARG A 92 -17.07 -27.90 -5.56
CA ARG A 92 -16.34 -29.01 -4.92
C ARG A 92 -16.36 -28.95 -3.38
N SER A 93 -16.58 -27.76 -2.80
CA SER A 93 -16.78 -27.59 -1.36
C SER A 93 -18.08 -26.84 -1.08
N ARG A 94 -18.73 -27.17 0.04
CA ARG A 94 -20.03 -26.58 0.46
C ARG A 94 -19.93 -25.09 0.87
N GLY A 95 -18.77 -24.46 0.78
CA GLY A 95 -18.59 -23.03 1.05
C GLY A 95 -18.99 -22.18 -0.15
N ARG A 96 -19.74 -21.09 0.08
CA ARG A 96 -20.15 -20.10 -0.94
C ARG A 96 -19.00 -19.44 -1.74
N SER A 97 -17.75 -19.63 -1.30
CA SER A 97 -16.52 -19.04 -1.85
C SER A 97 -15.67 -20.00 -2.71
N SER A 98 -16.12 -21.23 -2.97
CA SER A 98 -15.33 -22.18 -3.76
C SER A 98 -15.34 -21.80 -5.24
N SER A 99 -14.18 -21.39 -5.78
CA SER A 99 -14.03 -21.13 -7.22
C SER A 99 -13.92 -22.41 -8.07
N ARG A 100 -13.69 -23.58 -7.45
CA ARG A 100 -13.57 -24.86 -8.16
C ARG A 100 -14.82 -25.71 -8.02
N TYR A 101 -15.23 -26.30 -9.14
CA TYR A 101 -16.39 -27.19 -9.26
C TYR A 101 -15.94 -28.64 -9.40
N MET A 102 -16.87 -29.56 -9.19
CA MET A 102 -16.65 -30.98 -9.49
C MET A 102 -16.34 -31.13 -10.98
N ALA A 103 -15.40 -32.03 -11.29
CA ALA A 103 -15.05 -32.27 -12.68
C ALA A 103 -16.22 -32.93 -13.41
N VAL A 104 -16.39 -32.61 -14.70
CA VAL A 104 -17.54 -32.99 -15.51
C VAL A 104 -17.12 -33.63 -16.83
N ASP A 105 -17.98 -34.50 -17.35
CA ASP A 105 -17.94 -34.97 -18.73
C ASP A 105 -19.31 -34.77 -19.41
N TRP A 106 -19.29 -34.57 -20.73
CA TRP A 106 -20.50 -34.57 -21.54
C TRP A 106 -20.89 -36.00 -21.91
N ALA A 107 -22.05 -36.49 -21.45
CA ALA A 107 -22.46 -37.90 -21.63
C ALA A 107 -22.68 -38.30 -23.10
N PRO A 108 -23.37 -37.51 -23.94
CA PRO A 108 -23.67 -37.90 -25.31
C PRO A 108 -22.42 -38.16 -26.16
N GLY A 109 -22.25 -39.41 -26.58
CA GLY A 109 -21.14 -39.85 -27.42
C GLY A 109 -19.79 -39.98 -26.69
N CYS A 110 -19.77 -39.84 -25.36
CA CYS A 110 -18.58 -40.04 -24.56
C CYS A 110 -18.29 -41.52 -24.37
N SER A 111 -17.00 -41.87 -24.42
CA SER A 111 -16.52 -43.23 -24.12
C SER A 111 -16.09 -43.34 -22.66
N THR A 112 -14.87 -42.90 -22.36
CA THR A 112 -14.28 -42.91 -21.01
C THR A 112 -14.10 -41.50 -20.45
N GLY A 113 -14.33 -40.45 -21.27
CA GLY A 113 -14.15 -39.05 -20.87
C GLY A 113 -12.72 -38.56 -20.96
N VAL A 114 -11.73 -39.45 -20.84
CA VAL A 114 -10.31 -39.06 -20.75
C VAL A 114 -9.70 -38.63 -22.08
N SER A 115 -10.24 -39.11 -23.21
CA SER A 115 -9.64 -38.88 -24.53
C SER A 115 -9.71 -37.41 -24.97
N ALA A 116 -8.79 -36.97 -25.83
CA ALA A 116 -8.84 -35.61 -26.38
C ALA A 116 -10.14 -35.32 -27.14
N LYS A 117 -10.76 -36.35 -27.74
CA LYS A 117 -12.07 -36.25 -28.40
C LYS A 117 -13.20 -36.02 -27.39
N ASP A 118 -13.24 -36.80 -26.31
CA ASP A 118 -14.30 -36.68 -25.29
C ASP A 118 -14.19 -35.36 -24.53
N ARG A 119 -12.97 -34.99 -24.09
CA ARG A 119 -12.70 -33.69 -23.44
C ARG A 119 -13.06 -32.50 -24.34
N CYS A 120 -12.79 -32.62 -25.65
CA CYS A 120 -13.23 -31.62 -26.63
C CYS A 120 -14.76 -31.51 -26.69
N ALA A 121 -15.49 -32.62 -26.66
CA ALA A 121 -16.95 -32.60 -26.66
C ALA A 121 -17.50 -31.90 -25.41
N THR A 122 -16.93 -32.21 -24.23
CA THR A 122 -17.29 -31.54 -22.96
C THR A 122 -17.08 -30.03 -23.03
N LEU A 123 -15.91 -29.58 -23.51
CA LEU A 123 -15.61 -28.15 -23.63
C LEU A 123 -16.55 -27.41 -24.60
N ARG A 124 -16.92 -28.05 -25.72
CA ARG A 124 -17.88 -27.46 -26.66
C ARG A 124 -19.29 -27.41 -26.09
N ALA A 125 -19.72 -28.44 -25.37
CA ALA A 125 -21.01 -28.47 -24.70
C ALA A 125 -21.11 -27.35 -23.64
N LEU A 126 -20.04 -27.08 -22.89
CA LEU A 126 -20.00 -25.97 -21.93
C LEU A 126 -20.16 -24.58 -22.59
N CYS A 127 -19.78 -24.44 -23.86
CA CYS A 127 -20.01 -23.20 -24.62
C CYS A 127 -21.45 -23.06 -25.12
N ASP A 128 -22.14 -24.16 -25.37
CA ASP A 128 -23.49 -24.16 -25.94
C ASP A 128 -24.55 -24.04 -24.84
N SER A 129 -25.24 -22.89 -24.79
CA SER A 129 -26.30 -22.63 -23.82
C SER A 129 -27.55 -23.48 -24.03
N SER A 130 -27.68 -24.17 -25.16
CA SER A 130 -28.77 -25.13 -25.40
C SER A 130 -28.48 -26.52 -24.82
N SER A 131 -27.25 -26.77 -24.35
CA SER A 131 -26.86 -28.02 -23.70
C SER A 131 -27.70 -28.27 -22.44
N SER A 132 -28.28 -29.46 -22.34
CA SER A 132 -29.06 -29.86 -21.17
C SER A 132 -28.16 -30.12 -19.96
N ALA A 133 -28.53 -29.57 -18.80
CA ALA A 133 -27.89 -29.86 -17.52
C ALA A 133 -27.78 -31.38 -17.23
N ALA A 134 -28.80 -32.15 -17.60
CA ALA A 134 -28.83 -33.61 -17.40
C ALA A 134 -27.84 -34.38 -18.28
N SER A 135 -27.21 -33.71 -19.26
CA SER A 135 -26.22 -34.31 -20.15
C SER A 135 -24.78 -34.13 -19.67
N PHE A 136 -24.56 -33.40 -18.57
CA PHE A 136 -23.28 -33.36 -17.87
C PHE A 136 -23.28 -34.38 -16.72
N VAL A 137 -22.18 -35.14 -16.61
CA VAL A 137 -22.01 -36.18 -15.59
C VAL A 137 -20.86 -35.78 -14.67
N GLU A 138 -21.10 -35.87 -13.36
CA GLU A 138 -20.11 -35.71 -12.30
C GLU A 138 -19.89 -37.06 -11.60
N PRO A 139 -18.64 -37.49 -11.33
CA PRO A 139 -17.37 -36.86 -11.72
C PRO A 139 -16.99 -37.13 -13.19
N GLY A 140 -16.18 -36.24 -13.77
CA GLY A 140 -15.59 -36.37 -15.12
C GLY A 140 -14.16 -35.82 -15.19
N HIS A 141 -13.74 -35.33 -16.37
CA HIS A 141 -12.33 -35.03 -16.64
C HIS A 141 -12.01 -33.56 -16.97
N ILE A 142 -13.02 -32.70 -17.14
CA ILE A 142 -12.85 -31.25 -17.25
C ILE A 142 -13.22 -30.61 -15.91
N SER A 143 -12.32 -29.83 -15.31
CA SER A 143 -12.57 -29.17 -14.01
C SER A 143 -13.08 -27.75 -14.21
N PRO A 144 -14.36 -27.43 -13.96
CA PRO A 144 -14.85 -26.07 -14.12
C PRO A 144 -14.30 -25.15 -13.01
N VAL A 145 -13.99 -23.92 -13.39
CA VAL A 145 -13.54 -22.86 -12.50
C VAL A 145 -14.46 -21.66 -12.67
N CYS A 146 -15.10 -21.26 -11.58
CA CYS A 146 -15.96 -20.09 -11.51
C CYS A 146 -15.12 -18.81 -11.48
N VAL A 147 -15.34 -17.96 -12.47
CA VAL A 147 -14.77 -16.64 -12.62
C VAL A 147 -15.88 -15.59 -12.42
N SER A 148 -15.56 -14.48 -11.75
CA SER A 148 -16.48 -13.33 -11.64
C SER A 148 -16.71 -12.69 -13.01
N ARG A 149 -17.88 -12.08 -13.23
CA ARG A 149 -18.14 -11.26 -14.43
C ARG A 149 -17.15 -10.11 -14.60
N GLU A 150 -16.55 -9.65 -13.51
CA GLU A 150 -15.50 -8.62 -13.54
C GLU A 150 -14.18 -9.14 -14.14
N GLY A 151 -14.05 -10.46 -14.34
CA GLY A 151 -12.87 -11.09 -14.92
C GLY A 151 -11.60 -10.73 -14.15
N ILE A 152 -10.56 -10.34 -14.86
CA ILE A 152 -9.24 -10.02 -14.27
C ILE A 152 -9.29 -8.77 -13.38
N LEU A 153 -10.30 -7.92 -13.53
CA LEU A 153 -10.47 -6.70 -12.75
C LEU A 153 -10.96 -6.98 -11.33
N GLY A 154 -11.66 -8.11 -11.12
CA GLY A 154 -12.13 -8.55 -9.81
C GLY A 154 -11.11 -9.42 -9.08
N SER A 155 -10.36 -10.25 -9.80
CA SER A 155 -9.27 -11.08 -9.25
C SER A 155 -8.18 -11.30 -10.31
N ALA A 156 -6.94 -10.99 -9.97
CA ALA A 156 -5.81 -11.16 -10.89
C ALA A 156 -5.30 -12.61 -10.85
N GLY A 157 -5.79 -13.44 -11.77
CA GLY A 157 -5.39 -14.84 -11.90
C GLY A 157 -5.43 -15.32 -13.34
N LYS A 158 -4.82 -16.49 -13.60
CA LYS A 158 -4.75 -17.09 -14.95
C LYS A 158 -6.12 -17.52 -15.49
N SER A 159 -7.04 -17.95 -14.61
CA SER A 159 -8.42 -18.30 -15.00
C SER A 159 -9.20 -17.07 -15.43
N GLU A 160 -9.05 -15.97 -14.68
CA GLU A 160 -9.67 -14.69 -14.98
C GLU A 160 -9.10 -14.06 -16.24
N ALA A 161 -7.78 -14.17 -16.46
CA ALA A 161 -7.12 -13.78 -17.69
C ALA A 161 -7.62 -14.58 -18.90
N ALA A 162 -7.74 -15.91 -18.77
CA ALA A 162 -8.28 -16.77 -19.81
C ALA A 162 -9.73 -16.42 -20.18
N PHE A 163 -10.56 -16.15 -19.16
CA PHE A 163 -11.93 -15.68 -19.33
C PHE A 163 -11.99 -14.33 -20.05
N ASP A 164 -11.19 -13.35 -19.63
CA ASP A 164 -11.16 -12.02 -20.24
C ASP A 164 -10.64 -12.04 -21.68
N LEU A 165 -9.74 -12.95 -22.04
CA LEU A 165 -9.35 -13.15 -23.44
C LEU A 165 -10.54 -13.58 -24.31
N CYS A 166 -11.46 -14.42 -23.81
CA CYS A 166 -12.71 -14.72 -24.52
C CYS A 166 -13.55 -13.45 -24.71
N VAL A 167 -13.72 -12.66 -23.65
CA VAL A 167 -14.53 -11.43 -23.67
C VAL A 167 -13.97 -10.42 -24.67
N LEU A 168 -12.67 -10.13 -24.61
CA LEU A 168 -12.00 -9.19 -25.52
C LEU A 168 -12.02 -9.67 -26.99
N ALA A 169 -11.94 -10.98 -27.22
CA ALA A 169 -11.99 -11.56 -28.56
C ALA A 169 -13.43 -11.65 -29.13
N GLY A 170 -14.46 -11.35 -28.34
CA GLY A 170 -15.87 -11.50 -28.73
C GLY A 170 -16.31 -12.96 -28.86
N MET A 171 -15.73 -13.85 -28.04
CA MET A 171 -16.02 -15.28 -28.02
C MET A 171 -17.00 -15.64 -26.91
N GLN A 172 -17.54 -16.87 -26.93
CA GLN A 172 -18.23 -17.42 -25.77
C GLN A 172 -17.29 -17.37 -24.54
N PRO A 173 -17.76 -16.86 -23.39
CA PRO A 173 -16.92 -16.61 -22.20
C PRO A 173 -16.62 -17.90 -21.43
N VAL A 174 -16.07 -18.88 -22.15
CA VAL A 174 -15.61 -20.16 -21.65
C VAL A 174 -14.23 -20.42 -22.25
N ALA A 175 -13.21 -20.43 -21.41
CA ALA A 175 -11.83 -20.70 -21.81
C ALA A 175 -11.35 -22.01 -21.19
N VAL A 176 -10.60 -22.81 -21.95
CA VAL A 176 -9.85 -23.95 -21.40
C VAL A 176 -8.42 -23.53 -21.12
N LEU A 177 -7.91 -23.90 -19.94
CA LEU A 177 -6.53 -23.67 -19.54
C LEU A 177 -5.95 -24.90 -18.83
N ALA A 178 -4.64 -25.08 -18.96
CA ALA A 178 -3.88 -26.04 -18.16
C ALA A 178 -2.46 -25.50 -17.87
N GLU A 179 -1.95 -25.84 -16.69
CA GLU A 179 -0.59 -25.45 -16.28
C GLU A 179 0.46 -26.14 -17.15
N MET A 180 1.37 -25.36 -17.71
CA MET A 180 2.45 -25.86 -18.57
C MET A 180 3.53 -26.54 -17.74
N MET A 181 4.03 -27.66 -18.25
CA MET A 181 5.05 -28.49 -17.59
C MET A 181 6.25 -28.65 -18.53
N ARG A 182 7.45 -28.63 -17.95
CA ARG A 182 8.72 -28.94 -18.63
C ARG A 182 8.90 -30.45 -18.68
N GLU A 183 9.78 -30.93 -19.57
CA GLU A 183 10.04 -32.37 -19.73
C GLU A 183 10.66 -33.01 -18.47
N ASP A 184 11.33 -32.23 -17.63
CA ASP A 184 11.87 -32.68 -16.35
C ASP A 184 10.82 -32.80 -15.23
N GLY A 185 9.56 -32.45 -15.53
CA GLY A 185 8.43 -32.54 -14.60
C GLY A 185 8.18 -31.27 -13.79
N GLU A 186 9.03 -30.25 -13.91
CA GLU A 186 8.85 -28.96 -13.24
C GLU A 186 7.86 -28.05 -13.99
N GLN A 187 7.27 -27.08 -13.28
CA GLN A 187 6.39 -26.10 -13.92
C GLN A 187 7.16 -25.19 -14.87
N THR A 188 6.55 -24.86 -16.01
CA THR A 188 7.12 -23.88 -16.95
C THR A 188 7.02 -22.48 -16.36
N THR A 189 8.16 -21.81 -16.19
CA THR A 189 8.23 -20.43 -15.69
C THR A 189 8.02 -19.41 -16.82
N GLY A 190 7.76 -18.15 -16.45
CA GLY A 190 7.65 -17.06 -17.43
C GLY A 190 8.88 -16.93 -18.34
N SER A 191 10.09 -17.19 -17.84
CA SER A 191 11.31 -17.18 -18.64
C SER A 191 11.40 -18.35 -19.62
N ASP A 192 10.94 -19.55 -19.22
CA ASP A 192 10.95 -20.74 -20.08
C ASP A 192 9.92 -20.61 -21.21
N ALA A 193 8.78 -19.97 -20.91
CA ALA A 193 7.68 -19.77 -21.85
C ALA A 193 8.09 -18.94 -23.08
N ILE A 194 9.14 -18.13 -22.99
CA ILE A 194 9.68 -17.37 -24.13
C ILE A 194 10.19 -18.33 -25.23
N GLY A 195 10.88 -19.40 -24.83
CA GLY A 195 11.36 -20.43 -25.76
C GLY A 195 10.19 -21.14 -26.44
N PHE A 196 9.24 -21.61 -25.63
CA PHE A 196 8.01 -22.28 -26.11
C PHE A 196 7.20 -21.40 -27.07
N SER A 197 7.04 -20.11 -26.73
CA SER A 197 6.34 -19.11 -27.54
C SER A 197 6.96 -18.98 -28.93
N ARG A 198 8.30 -18.92 -29.02
CA ARG A 198 9.03 -18.84 -30.29
C ARG A 198 8.95 -20.13 -31.10
N GLU A 199 9.13 -21.26 -30.45
CA GLU A 199 9.12 -22.58 -31.11
C GLU A 199 7.76 -22.89 -31.75
N HIS A 200 6.67 -22.61 -31.03
CA HIS A 200 5.32 -22.94 -31.47
C HIS A 200 4.55 -21.77 -32.09
N GLY A 201 5.14 -20.58 -32.15
CA GLY A 201 4.48 -19.37 -32.66
C GLY A 201 3.26 -18.95 -31.85
N VAL A 202 3.28 -19.20 -30.55
CA VAL A 202 2.14 -18.92 -29.63
C VAL A 202 2.41 -17.60 -28.89
N PRO A 203 1.50 -16.61 -28.94
CA PRO A 203 1.68 -15.37 -28.19
C PRO A 203 1.82 -15.61 -26.68
N LEU A 204 2.75 -14.90 -26.05
CA LEU A 204 2.97 -14.89 -24.61
C LEU A 204 2.45 -13.58 -24.03
N LEU A 205 1.65 -13.67 -22.99
CA LEU A 205 1.03 -12.55 -22.28
C LEU A 205 1.13 -12.77 -20.77
N THR A 206 1.38 -11.72 -19.99
CA THR A 206 1.28 -11.82 -18.52
C THR A 206 -0.08 -11.37 -17.99
N VAL A 207 -0.46 -11.89 -16.81
CA VAL A 207 -1.65 -11.45 -16.07
C VAL A 207 -1.61 -9.93 -15.85
N GLU A 208 -0.44 -9.37 -15.54
CA GLU A 208 -0.24 -7.93 -15.33
C GLU A 208 -0.45 -7.12 -16.61
N GLN A 209 0.05 -7.60 -17.76
CA GLN A 209 -0.15 -6.94 -19.05
C GLN A 209 -1.63 -6.87 -19.41
N LEU A 210 -2.36 -7.99 -19.26
CA LEU A 210 -3.79 -8.03 -19.53
C LEU A 210 -4.60 -7.17 -18.55
N LEU A 211 -4.22 -7.18 -17.26
CA LEU A 211 -4.84 -6.35 -16.24
C LEU A 211 -4.64 -4.87 -16.54
N ALA A 212 -3.43 -4.47 -16.95
CA ALA A 212 -3.14 -3.09 -17.36
C ALA A 212 -3.98 -2.67 -18.57
N HIS A 213 -4.10 -3.52 -19.59
CA HIS A 213 -4.93 -3.27 -20.77
C HIS A 213 -6.43 -3.18 -20.42
N ARG A 214 -6.93 -4.10 -19.59
CA ARG A 214 -8.34 -4.06 -19.12
C ARG A 214 -8.60 -2.80 -18.31
N ARG A 215 -7.67 -2.38 -17.44
CA ARG A 215 -7.76 -1.11 -16.71
C ARG A 215 -7.76 0.09 -17.64
N SER A 216 -6.92 0.11 -18.68
CA SER A 216 -6.89 1.22 -19.64
C SER A 216 -8.14 1.31 -20.51
N GLN A 217 -8.83 0.20 -20.77
CA GLN A 217 -10.14 0.21 -21.46
C GLN A 217 -11.30 0.63 -20.55
N VAL A 218 -11.21 0.38 -19.24
CA VAL A 218 -12.19 0.88 -18.26
C VAL A 218 -12.12 2.41 -18.14
N VAL A 219 -11.04 3.06 -18.59
CA VAL A 219 -10.90 4.53 -18.62
C VAL A 219 -11.94 5.18 -19.56
N ASP A 220 -12.50 4.45 -20.53
CA ASP A 220 -13.51 4.96 -21.48
C ASP A 220 -14.97 4.59 -21.11
N GLY A 221 -15.23 4.08 -19.91
CA GLY A 221 -16.57 3.82 -19.41
C GLY A 221 -16.90 4.68 -18.18
N PRO A 222 -18.02 5.43 -18.14
CA PRO A 222 -18.46 6.02 -16.89
C PRO A 222 -18.65 4.91 -15.85
N VAL A 223 -17.97 5.01 -14.72
CA VAL A 223 -18.40 4.28 -13.53
C VAL A 223 -19.76 4.85 -13.17
N ASP A 224 -20.80 4.03 -13.34
CA ASP A 224 -22.20 4.40 -13.19
C ASP A 224 -22.40 5.10 -11.83
N GLY A 225 -22.79 6.38 -11.84
CA GLY A 225 -23.12 7.16 -10.63
C GLY A 225 -22.27 8.40 -10.32
N THR A 226 -21.04 8.56 -10.86
CA THR A 226 -20.20 9.73 -10.53
C THR A 226 -20.06 10.70 -11.72
N VAL A 227 -20.43 11.97 -11.54
CA VAL A 227 -20.41 13.00 -12.60
C VAL A 227 -19.63 14.24 -12.14
N SER A 228 -18.66 14.69 -12.96
CA SER A 228 -17.94 15.95 -12.70
C SER A 228 -18.88 17.15 -12.93
N GLN A 229 -19.15 17.90 -11.86
CA GLN A 229 -20.08 19.03 -11.86
C GLN A 229 -19.36 20.36 -12.12
N ALA A 230 -18.18 20.55 -11.52
CA ALA A 230 -17.45 21.80 -11.59
C ALA A 230 -15.94 21.56 -11.49
N LYS A 231 -15.16 22.48 -12.09
CA LYS A 231 -13.71 22.52 -11.95
C LYS A 231 -13.21 23.96 -11.89
N SER A 232 -12.19 24.21 -11.07
CA SER A 232 -11.52 25.52 -10.97
C SER A 232 -10.08 25.37 -10.48
N ARG A 233 -9.25 26.36 -10.80
CA ARG A 233 -7.95 26.55 -10.14
C ARG A 233 -8.17 26.89 -8.66
N MET A 234 -7.26 26.45 -7.80
CA MET A 234 -7.30 26.66 -6.35
C MET A 234 -5.88 26.76 -5.78
N TRP A 235 -5.74 27.58 -4.73
CA TRP A 235 -4.53 27.71 -3.92
C TRP A 235 -4.84 27.23 -2.50
N VAL A 236 -3.95 26.43 -1.93
CA VAL A 236 -4.14 25.78 -0.62
C VAL A 236 -2.93 26.10 0.24
N ASP A 237 -3.13 26.57 1.48
CA ASP A 237 -2.04 27.07 2.32
C ASP A 237 -0.88 26.07 2.52
N ASP A 238 -1.19 24.78 2.69
CA ASP A 238 -0.20 23.71 2.87
C ASP A 238 0.47 23.26 1.55
N ILE A 239 0.08 23.82 0.39
CA ILE A 239 0.59 23.43 -0.94
C ILE A 239 1.01 24.68 -1.71
N LYS A 240 2.31 24.79 -1.98
CA LYS A 240 2.89 25.96 -2.66
C LYS A 240 2.53 26.03 -4.13
N ALA A 241 2.31 24.87 -4.74
CA ALA A 241 1.90 24.77 -6.14
C ALA A 241 0.41 25.10 -6.33
N GLU A 242 0.08 25.53 -7.54
CA GLU A 242 -1.33 25.60 -7.93
C GLU A 242 -1.96 24.21 -8.01
N CYS A 243 -3.18 24.11 -7.49
CA CYS A 243 -4.01 22.92 -7.58
C CYS A 243 -5.21 23.16 -8.50
N THR A 244 -5.79 22.07 -8.99
CA THR A 244 -7.12 22.05 -9.59
C THR A 244 -8.09 21.39 -8.63
N MET A 245 -9.19 22.08 -8.33
CA MET A 245 -10.30 21.52 -7.58
C MET A 245 -11.37 21.04 -8.55
N HIS A 246 -11.84 19.81 -8.35
CA HIS A 246 -12.98 19.22 -9.04
C HIS A 246 -14.07 18.89 -8.02
N VAL A 247 -15.33 19.08 -8.41
CA VAL A 247 -16.48 18.66 -7.61
C VAL A 247 -17.24 17.60 -8.40
N TYR A 248 -17.52 16.48 -7.74
CA TYR A 248 -18.25 15.35 -8.30
C TYR A 248 -19.52 15.10 -7.49
N SER A 249 -20.64 14.93 -8.20
CA SER A 249 -21.83 14.29 -7.63
C SER A 249 -21.64 12.78 -7.63
N THR A 250 -22.20 12.08 -6.65
CA THR A 250 -22.06 10.63 -6.52
C THR A 250 -23.40 9.91 -6.70
N SER A 251 -23.38 8.57 -6.60
CA SER A 251 -24.58 7.73 -6.63
C SER A 251 -25.59 8.04 -5.51
N ASP A 252 -25.14 8.60 -4.38
CA ASP A 252 -25.99 9.17 -3.33
C ASP A 252 -26.09 10.69 -3.51
N PRO A 253 -27.28 11.25 -3.81
CA PRO A 253 -27.46 12.70 -3.97
C PRO A 253 -27.08 13.56 -2.76
N LYS A 254 -26.90 12.96 -1.58
CA LYS A 254 -26.48 13.65 -0.35
C LYS A 254 -24.95 13.70 -0.18
N VAL A 255 -24.21 12.98 -1.02
CA VAL A 255 -22.76 12.86 -0.96
C VAL A 255 -22.16 13.58 -2.17
N GLU A 256 -21.12 14.36 -1.90
CA GLU A 256 -20.32 15.01 -2.92
C GLU A 256 -18.85 14.70 -2.66
N ILE A 257 -18.08 14.49 -3.72
CA ILE A 257 -16.65 14.28 -3.62
C ILE A 257 -15.95 15.50 -4.20
N VAL A 258 -15.15 16.17 -3.37
CA VAL A 258 -14.26 17.26 -3.79
C VAL A 258 -12.86 16.68 -3.99
N ALA A 259 -12.34 16.74 -5.20
CA ALA A 259 -10.98 16.33 -5.50
C ALA A 259 -10.06 17.56 -5.60
N VAL A 260 -9.01 17.61 -4.79
CA VAL A 260 -7.92 18.58 -4.93
C VAL A 260 -6.75 17.85 -5.59
N VAL A 261 -6.35 18.34 -6.76
CA VAL A 261 -5.40 17.69 -7.67
C VAL A 261 -4.21 18.62 -7.88
N LYS A 262 -3.00 18.12 -7.60
CA LYS A 262 -1.75 18.82 -7.90
C LYS A 262 -1.02 18.10 -9.03
N GLY A 263 -0.59 18.82 -10.06
CA GLY A 263 0.13 18.26 -11.21
C GLY A 263 -0.77 17.59 -12.26
N ASP A 264 -0.15 16.99 -13.28
CA ASP A 264 -0.86 16.26 -14.35
C ASP A 264 -1.09 14.81 -13.94
N MET A 265 -2.33 14.34 -14.07
CA MET A 265 -2.76 12.99 -13.70
C MET A 265 -2.71 12.00 -14.86
N LYS A 266 -2.62 12.48 -16.11
CA LYS A 266 -2.81 11.65 -17.29
C LYS A 266 -1.66 10.63 -17.43
N GLY A 267 -1.97 9.35 -17.22
CA GLY A 267 -0.98 8.27 -17.30
C GLY A 267 -0.04 8.22 -16.09
N ALA A 268 -0.34 8.94 -15.01
CA ALA A 268 0.47 8.93 -13.80
C ALA A 268 0.28 7.62 -13.02
N GLU A 269 1.39 7.07 -12.54
CA GLU A 269 1.45 5.86 -11.71
C GLU A 269 1.90 6.19 -10.29
N ALA A 270 1.50 5.34 -9.34
CA ALA A 270 1.89 5.43 -7.94
C ALA A 270 1.63 6.82 -7.31
N VAL A 271 0.56 7.50 -7.75
CA VAL A 271 0.26 8.87 -7.33
C VAL A 271 -0.14 8.90 -5.85
N PRO A 272 0.48 9.74 -5.01
CA PRO A 272 0.11 9.85 -3.60
C PRO A 272 -1.35 10.30 -3.51
N THR A 273 -2.18 9.46 -2.91
CA THR A 273 -3.63 9.63 -2.90
C THR A 273 -4.21 9.42 -1.51
N ARG A 274 -5.12 10.31 -1.11
CA ARG A 274 -5.87 10.21 0.15
C ARG A 274 -7.35 10.37 -0.09
N ILE A 275 -8.13 9.38 0.35
CA ILE A 275 -9.56 9.59 0.60
C ILE A 275 -9.72 10.10 2.04
N HIS A 276 -10.13 11.34 2.18
CA HIS A 276 -10.47 11.98 3.45
C HIS A 276 -11.99 12.00 3.63
N SER A 277 -12.44 11.47 4.77
CA SER A 277 -13.87 11.50 5.13
C SER A 277 -14.13 12.79 5.90
N GLU A 278 -15.15 13.54 5.50
CA GLU A 278 -15.54 14.80 6.15
C GLU A 278 -15.60 14.67 7.67
N CYS A 279 -14.95 15.62 8.36
CA CYS A 279 -15.00 15.77 9.80
C CYS A 279 -14.96 17.25 10.17
N PHE A 280 -16.11 17.90 10.23
CA PHE A 280 -16.24 19.32 10.58
C PHE A 280 -15.46 19.69 11.85
N THR A 281 -15.63 18.93 12.93
CA THR A 281 -14.96 19.22 14.20
C THR A 281 -13.44 19.09 14.11
N GLY A 282 -12.93 18.13 13.34
CA GLY A 282 -11.49 17.89 13.24
C GLY A 282 -10.81 18.76 12.21
N ASP A 283 -11.44 18.91 11.04
CA ASP A 283 -10.87 19.54 9.86
C ASP A 283 -11.03 21.06 9.90
N ILE A 284 -12.16 21.57 10.39
CA ILE A 284 -12.45 23.02 10.43
C ILE A 284 -12.09 23.63 11.79
N LEU A 285 -12.43 22.95 12.90
CA LEU A 285 -12.22 23.48 14.25
C LEU A 285 -10.94 22.98 14.94
N GLY A 286 -10.19 22.07 14.32
CA GLY A 286 -8.96 21.52 14.91
C GLY A 286 -9.18 20.70 16.18
N SER A 287 -10.34 20.04 16.33
CA SER A 287 -10.67 19.31 17.56
C SER A 287 -9.64 18.22 17.90
N LYS A 288 -9.08 18.32 19.12
CA LYS A 288 -8.16 17.32 19.69
C LYS A 288 -8.84 15.99 20.06
N ARG A 289 -10.17 15.86 19.98
CA ARG A 289 -10.91 14.60 20.23
C ARG A 289 -10.75 13.57 19.10
N CYS A 290 -10.29 13.99 17.92
CA CYS A 290 -10.04 13.12 16.79
C CYS A 290 -8.69 13.45 16.14
N ASP A 291 -8.30 12.64 15.16
CA ASP A 291 -7.05 12.76 14.42
C ASP A 291 -7.24 13.23 12.97
N CYS A 292 -8.48 13.60 12.58
CA CYS A 292 -8.82 13.91 11.18
C CYS A 292 -8.06 15.14 10.65
N GLY A 293 -8.07 16.26 11.38
CA GLY A 293 -7.36 17.48 10.94
C GLY A 293 -5.86 17.25 10.78
N GLN A 294 -5.22 16.58 11.74
CA GLN A 294 -3.79 16.24 11.65
C GLN A 294 -3.49 15.40 10.40
N GLN A 295 -4.33 14.41 10.09
CA GLN A 295 -4.18 13.58 8.90
C GLN A 295 -4.37 14.38 7.61
N LEU A 296 -5.36 15.27 7.57
CA LEU A 296 -5.63 16.12 6.41
C LEU A 296 -4.40 16.99 6.06
N HIS A 297 -3.94 17.78 7.03
CA HIS A 297 -2.79 18.69 6.84
C HIS A 297 -1.49 17.93 6.55
N ARG A 298 -1.25 16.80 7.22
CA ARG A 298 -0.06 15.97 6.95
C ARG A 298 -0.06 15.43 5.53
N PHE A 299 -1.21 14.99 5.02
CA PHE A 299 -1.31 14.53 3.64
C PHE A 299 -1.12 15.67 2.63
N MET A 300 -1.65 16.87 2.89
CA MET A 300 -1.41 18.03 2.02
C MET A 300 0.08 18.37 1.91
N LYS A 301 0.84 18.28 3.01
CA LYS A 301 2.31 18.44 2.99
C LYS A 301 3.03 17.37 2.18
N ILE A 302 2.55 16.12 2.21
CA ILE A 302 3.06 15.04 1.35
C ILE A 302 2.79 15.39 -0.12
N MET A 303 1.58 15.86 -0.41
CA MET A 303 1.19 16.35 -1.73
C MET A 303 2.09 17.50 -2.19
N ASP A 304 2.46 18.42 -1.30
CA ASP A 304 3.36 19.54 -1.61
C ASP A 304 4.79 19.10 -1.94
N ALA A 305 5.30 18.06 -1.27
CA ALA A 305 6.64 17.53 -1.51
C ALA A 305 6.78 16.77 -2.83
N GLU A 306 5.67 16.35 -3.44
CA GLU A 306 5.66 15.50 -4.64
C GLU A 306 5.20 16.25 -5.90
N PRO A 307 5.64 15.83 -7.11
CA PRO A 307 5.26 16.50 -8.35
C PRO A 307 3.78 16.37 -8.69
N CYS A 308 3.14 15.29 -8.24
CA CYS A 308 1.72 15.03 -8.44
C CYS A 308 1.05 14.51 -7.16
N GLY A 309 -0.25 14.72 -7.00
CA GLY A 309 -1.00 14.14 -5.88
C GLY A 309 -2.49 14.45 -5.89
N VAL A 310 -3.28 13.62 -5.20
CA VAL A 310 -4.74 13.71 -5.15
C VAL A 310 -5.28 13.57 -3.73
N LEU A 311 -6.03 14.57 -3.29
CA LEU A 311 -6.85 14.53 -2.07
C LEU A 311 -8.32 14.48 -2.46
N LEU A 312 -9.02 13.41 -2.10
CA LEU A 312 -10.48 13.31 -2.21
C LEU A 312 -11.12 13.60 -0.86
N TYR A 313 -11.86 14.69 -0.75
CA TYR A 313 -12.66 15.04 0.42
C TYR A 313 -14.11 14.63 0.18
N VAL A 314 -14.57 13.60 0.89
CA VAL A 314 -15.92 13.02 0.73
C VAL A 314 -16.87 13.65 1.75
N ARG A 315 -17.76 14.50 1.26
CA ARG A 315 -18.82 15.16 2.05
C ARG A 315 -19.95 14.17 2.37
N GLY A 316 -20.66 14.40 3.46
CA GLY A 316 -21.71 13.48 3.94
C GLY A 316 -21.17 12.28 4.74
N HIS A 317 -19.84 12.15 4.88
CA HIS A 317 -19.20 11.12 5.71
C HIS A 317 -19.09 11.50 7.20
N GLU A 318 -19.57 12.68 7.59
CA GLU A 318 -19.50 13.15 8.97
C GLU A 318 -20.13 12.14 9.95
N GLY A 319 -19.43 11.91 11.06
CA GLY A 319 -19.85 10.96 12.08
C GLY A 319 -19.88 9.51 11.61
N ARG A 320 -19.22 9.15 10.49
CA ARG A 320 -19.37 7.85 9.79
C ARG A 320 -20.69 7.71 9.04
N GLY A 321 -21.20 8.83 8.50
CA GLY A 321 -22.43 8.89 7.71
C GLY A 321 -23.70 9.16 8.52
N ILE A 322 -23.60 9.25 9.85
CA ILE A 322 -24.75 9.60 10.71
C ILE A 322 -25.00 11.12 10.81
N GLY A 323 -24.06 11.94 10.32
CA GLY A 323 -24.13 13.40 10.36
C GLY A 323 -23.68 14.03 11.68
N LEU A 324 -23.43 15.34 11.63
CA LEU A 324 -22.83 16.10 12.73
C LEU A 324 -23.66 16.07 14.02
N ALA A 325 -24.97 16.29 13.94
CA ALA A 325 -25.84 16.33 15.12
C ALA A 325 -25.81 15.01 15.90
N ASN A 326 -25.87 13.88 15.18
CA ASN A 326 -25.80 12.55 15.78
C ASN A 326 -24.41 12.23 16.33
N LYS A 327 -23.34 12.68 15.66
CA LYS A 327 -21.97 12.61 16.21
C LYS A 327 -21.85 13.32 17.56
N ILE A 328 -22.41 14.52 17.70
CA ILE A 328 -22.38 15.26 18.97
C ILE A 328 -23.21 14.55 20.05
N ARG A 329 -24.36 13.95 19.70
CA ARG A 329 -25.13 13.10 20.63
C ARG A 329 -24.29 11.88 21.08
N ALA A 330 -23.57 11.24 20.16
CA ALA A 330 -22.69 10.13 20.49
C ALA A 330 -21.51 10.57 21.37
N TYR A 331 -20.97 11.78 21.18
CA TYR A 331 -19.95 12.35 22.06
C TYR A 331 -20.46 12.56 23.48
N LYS A 332 -21.69 13.03 23.67
CA LYS A 332 -22.28 13.16 25.00
C LYS A 332 -22.32 11.81 25.73
N LEU A 333 -22.74 10.75 25.05
CA LEU A 333 -22.74 9.39 25.61
C LEU A 333 -21.31 8.88 25.88
N GLN A 334 -20.33 9.30 25.08
CA GLN A 334 -18.93 8.97 25.34
C GLN A 334 -18.36 9.69 26.56
N ASP A 335 -18.75 10.96 26.76
CA ASP A 335 -18.42 11.73 27.97
C ASP A 335 -19.05 11.07 29.22
N GLU A 336 -20.14 10.31 29.06
CA GLU A 336 -20.77 9.48 30.10
C GLU A 336 -20.14 8.07 30.24
N GLY A 337 -19.04 7.78 29.52
CA GLY A 337 -18.24 6.57 29.66
C GLY A 337 -18.49 5.47 28.62
N HIS A 338 -19.36 5.70 27.62
CA HIS A 338 -19.54 4.74 26.52
C HIS A 338 -18.41 4.86 25.48
N ASP A 339 -18.04 3.76 24.84
CA ASP A 339 -17.15 3.89 23.68
C ASP A 339 -17.92 4.32 22.43
N THR A 340 -17.19 4.64 21.35
CA THR A 340 -17.81 5.16 20.11
C THR A 340 -18.81 4.19 19.47
N VAL A 341 -18.60 2.88 19.58
CA VAL A 341 -19.50 1.89 18.98
C VAL A 341 -20.75 1.74 19.84
N ASP A 342 -20.57 1.65 21.16
CA ASP A 342 -21.66 1.48 22.11
C ASP A 342 -22.56 2.73 22.18
N ALA A 343 -21.97 3.92 22.07
CA ALA A 343 -22.71 5.18 21.97
C ALA A 343 -23.61 5.23 20.73
N ASN A 344 -23.14 4.75 19.57
CA ASN A 344 -23.93 4.71 18.35
C ASN A 344 -25.07 3.69 18.44
N LEU A 345 -24.79 2.49 18.97
CA LEU A 345 -25.82 1.45 19.17
C LEU A 345 -26.91 1.90 20.14
N LYS A 346 -26.56 2.60 21.23
CA LYS A 346 -27.52 3.17 22.18
C LYS A 346 -28.43 4.24 21.57
N LEU A 347 -27.95 4.96 20.55
CA LEU A 347 -28.74 5.94 19.80
C LEU A 347 -29.58 5.29 18.69
N GLY A 348 -29.51 3.97 18.52
CA GLY A 348 -30.20 3.25 17.43
C GLY A 348 -29.60 3.54 16.05
N LEU A 349 -28.33 3.95 15.99
CA LEU A 349 -27.67 4.37 14.77
C LEU A 349 -26.75 3.27 14.22
N PRO A 350 -26.59 3.18 12.89
CA PRO A 350 -25.62 2.28 12.27
C PRO A 350 -24.18 2.67 12.68
N VAL A 351 -23.30 1.67 12.79
CA VAL A 351 -21.92 1.85 13.26
C VAL A 351 -21.06 2.59 12.24
N ASP A 352 -21.24 2.29 10.95
CA ASP A 352 -20.58 2.94 9.82
C ASP A 352 -21.42 2.71 8.55
N THR A 353 -21.82 3.78 7.87
CA THR A 353 -22.59 3.68 6.60
C THR A 353 -21.82 4.17 5.39
N ARG A 354 -20.51 4.41 5.56
CA ARG A 354 -19.69 5.01 4.50
C ARG A 354 -19.35 3.98 3.43
N THR A 355 -19.45 4.44 2.19
CA THR A 355 -19.07 3.74 0.97
C THR A 355 -17.91 4.49 0.31
N TYR A 356 -17.09 3.81 -0.49
CA TYR A 356 -15.93 4.40 -1.16
C TYR A 356 -15.84 4.05 -2.65
N GLU A 357 -16.89 3.42 -3.17
CA GLU A 357 -17.02 2.99 -4.56
C GLU A 357 -17.01 4.18 -5.52
N ASP A 358 -17.75 5.25 -5.19
CA ASP A 358 -17.75 6.50 -5.96
C ASP A 358 -16.36 7.17 -5.97
N ALA A 359 -15.58 7.01 -4.90
CA ALA A 359 -14.22 7.54 -4.86
C ALA A 359 -13.28 6.81 -5.83
N LEU A 360 -13.48 5.51 -6.07
CA LEU A 360 -12.79 4.79 -7.14
C LEU A 360 -13.17 5.36 -8.51
N GLY A 361 -14.46 5.64 -8.73
CA GLY A 361 -14.97 6.28 -9.95
C GLY A 361 -14.32 7.64 -10.22
N VAL A 362 -14.21 8.49 -9.19
CA VAL A 362 -13.50 9.78 -9.29
C VAL A 362 -12.03 9.58 -9.69
N LEU A 363 -11.30 8.65 -9.06
CA LEU A 363 -9.88 8.43 -9.36
C LEU A 363 -9.66 7.95 -10.80
N LEU A 364 -10.55 7.08 -11.30
CA LEU A 364 -10.52 6.63 -12.68
C LEU A 364 -10.84 7.76 -13.66
N ASN A 365 -11.82 8.62 -13.34
CA ASN A 365 -12.17 9.79 -14.15
C ASN A 365 -11.02 10.81 -14.23
N LEU A 366 -10.20 10.92 -13.19
CA LEU A 366 -8.97 11.73 -13.20
C LEU A 366 -7.86 11.16 -14.10
N GLY A 367 -8.00 9.94 -14.62
CA GLY A 367 -7.05 9.33 -15.57
C GLY A 367 -5.84 8.67 -14.90
N LEU A 368 -5.93 8.34 -13.61
CA LEU A 368 -4.88 7.67 -12.85
C LEU A 368 -4.74 6.19 -13.23
N LEU A 369 -3.50 5.72 -13.39
CA LEU A 369 -3.22 4.29 -13.63
C LEU A 369 -3.07 3.49 -12.33
N SER A 370 -2.42 4.10 -11.34
CA SER A 370 -2.26 3.50 -10.01
C SER A 370 -1.99 4.56 -8.94
N ILE A 371 -2.29 4.22 -7.68
CA ILE A 371 -2.12 5.12 -6.53
C ILE A 371 -1.22 4.52 -5.44
N ARG A 372 -0.56 5.38 -4.67
CA ARG A 372 -0.07 5.08 -3.32
C ARG A 372 -1.06 5.61 -2.32
N LEU A 373 -1.83 4.72 -1.70
CA LEU A 373 -2.97 5.07 -0.87
C LEU A 373 -2.54 5.35 0.57
N PHE A 374 -2.71 6.59 1.02
CA PHE A 374 -2.44 6.99 2.40
C PHE A 374 -3.65 6.74 3.29
N THR A 375 -3.70 5.58 3.96
CA THR A 375 -4.83 5.20 4.81
C THR A 375 -4.46 4.27 5.96
N ASN A 376 -5.19 4.46 7.07
CA ASN A 376 -5.20 3.56 8.21
C ASN A 376 -6.48 2.72 8.28
N ASN A 377 -7.44 2.95 7.38
CA ASN A 377 -8.75 2.30 7.36
C ASN A 377 -8.75 1.11 6.39
N PRO A 378 -9.01 -0.13 6.86
CA PRO A 378 -9.01 -1.33 6.02
C PRO A 378 -10.14 -1.35 4.98
N GLU A 379 -11.29 -0.71 5.22
CA GLU A 379 -12.37 -0.61 4.21
C GLU A 379 -11.89 0.18 2.99
N LYS A 380 -11.20 1.30 3.20
CA LYS A 380 -10.61 2.10 2.09
C LYS A 380 -9.61 1.28 1.29
N MET A 381 -8.84 0.41 1.95
CA MET A 381 -7.88 -0.48 1.29
C MET A 381 -8.61 -1.50 0.41
N ARG A 382 -9.70 -2.10 0.89
CA ARG A 382 -10.52 -3.04 0.12
C ARG A 382 -11.22 -2.36 -1.06
N SER A 383 -11.93 -1.27 -0.84
CA SER A 383 -12.69 -0.58 -1.90
C SER A 383 -11.81 -0.03 -3.03
N LEU A 384 -10.54 0.31 -2.74
CA LEU A 384 -9.60 0.84 -3.74
C LEU A 384 -8.54 -0.16 -4.21
N GLN A 385 -8.65 -1.43 -3.84
CA GLN A 385 -7.64 -2.45 -4.18
C GLN A 385 -7.37 -2.51 -5.69
N ARG A 386 -8.39 -2.22 -6.51
CA ARG A 386 -8.33 -2.20 -7.98
C ARG A 386 -7.34 -1.21 -8.58
N ILE A 387 -6.96 -0.13 -7.88
CA ILE A 387 -6.02 0.89 -8.38
C ILE A 387 -4.82 1.12 -7.45
N THR A 388 -4.85 0.52 -6.25
CA THR A 388 -3.81 0.70 -5.23
C THR A 388 -2.58 -0.15 -5.53
N LYS A 389 -1.43 0.49 -5.73
CA LYS A 389 -0.12 -0.16 -5.89
C LYS A 389 0.58 -0.37 -4.55
N GLU A 390 0.40 0.58 -3.63
CA GLU A 390 1.01 0.56 -2.29
C GLU A 390 0.05 1.19 -1.28
N VAL A 391 0.06 0.69 -0.04
CA VAL A 391 -0.68 1.28 1.08
C VAL A 391 0.31 1.84 2.10
N VAL A 392 0.22 3.14 2.36
CA VAL A 392 1.07 3.84 3.33
C VAL A 392 0.21 4.27 4.52
N ALA A 393 0.66 3.93 5.73
CA ALA A 393 -0.01 4.38 6.94
C ALA A 393 0.22 5.89 7.15
N LEU A 394 -0.82 6.61 7.56
CA LEU A 394 -0.73 8.05 7.79
C LEU A 394 -0.67 8.33 9.29
N ALA A 395 0.50 8.71 9.77
CA ALA A 395 0.72 8.89 11.20
C ALA A 395 0.09 10.18 11.75
N SER A 396 -0.59 10.07 12.89
CA SER A 396 -1.07 11.16 13.75
C SER A 396 -0.42 11.06 15.14
N THR A 397 -0.23 12.20 15.81
CA THR A 397 0.33 12.22 17.17
C THR A 397 -0.82 12.09 18.17
N PRO A 398 -0.86 11.02 18.99
CA PRO A 398 -1.85 10.90 20.06
C PRO A 398 -1.67 12.03 21.09
N CYS A 399 -2.77 12.47 21.69
CA CYS A 399 -2.79 13.36 22.85
C CYS A 399 -3.76 12.81 23.91
N GLU A 400 -3.77 13.40 25.10
CA GLU A 400 -4.64 12.97 26.20
C GLU A 400 -6.13 12.90 25.83
N HIS A 401 -6.60 13.78 24.93
CA HIS A 401 -8.01 13.85 24.55
C HIS A 401 -8.45 12.84 23.48
N ASN A 402 -7.53 12.22 22.73
CA ASN A 402 -7.87 11.25 21.68
C ASN A 402 -7.28 9.85 21.90
N ALA A 403 -6.48 9.63 22.93
CA ALA A 403 -5.87 8.33 23.22
C ALA A 403 -6.90 7.20 23.29
N ALA A 404 -8.00 7.41 24.04
CA ALA A 404 -9.09 6.44 24.14
C ALA A 404 -9.76 6.18 22.79
N TYR A 405 -10.07 7.23 22.04
CA TYR A 405 -10.67 7.15 20.70
C TYR A 405 -9.79 6.37 19.70
N LEU A 406 -8.49 6.64 19.69
CA LEU A 406 -7.53 5.94 18.83
C LEU A 406 -7.42 4.45 19.23
N ASN A 407 -7.47 4.13 20.52
CA ASN A 407 -7.48 2.75 21.00
C ASN A 407 -8.76 2.00 20.60
N THR A 408 -9.94 2.64 20.64
CA THR A 408 -11.19 2.06 20.14
C THR A 408 -11.13 1.82 18.63
N LYS A 409 -10.62 2.77 17.85
CA LYS A 409 -10.37 2.60 16.40
C LYS A 409 -9.48 1.40 16.10
N ARG A 410 -8.46 1.16 16.93
CA ARG A 410 -7.58 0.00 16.82
C ARG A 410 -8.34 -1.29 17.12
N ASN A 411 -8.87 -1.42 18.33
CA ASN A 411 -9.37 -2.70 18.86
C ASN A 411 -10.66 -3.17 18.22
N ARG A 412 -11.56 -2.23 17.89
CA ARG A 412 -12.92 -2.58 17.44
C ARG A 412 -13.12 -2.39 15.94
N LEU A 413 -12.26 -1.60 15.28
CA LEU A 413 -12.41 -1.23 13.87
C LEU A 413 -11.20 -1.62 13.01
N ASN A 414 -10.20 -2.29 13.60
CA ASN A 414 -9.00 -2.79 12.91
C ASN A 414 -8.22 -1.70 12.14
N HIS A 415 -8.25 -0.45 12.62
CA HIS A 415 -7.40 0.60 12.04
C HIS A 415 -5.94 0.40 12.46
N ARG A 416 -5.00 0.58 11.52
CA ARG A 416 -3.56 0.70 11.87
C ARG A 416 -3.36 2.00 12.65
N THR A 417 -2.87 1.94 13.89
CA THR A 417 -2.55 3.15 14.68
C THR A 417 -1.05 3.31 14.87
N VAL A 418 -0.61 4.55 15.09
CA VAL A 418 0.81 4.94 15.25
C VAL A 418 1.52 4.22 16.41
N LEU A 419 0.77 3.59 17.31
CA LEU A 419 1.30 2.86 18.46
C LEU A 419 2.18 1.67 18.08
N GLU A 420 2.07 1.15 16.85
CA GLU A 420 2.90 0.03 16.37
C GLU A 420 4.10 0.48 15.52
N THR A 421 4.14 1.73 15.06
CA THR A 421 5.18 2.19 14.12
C THR A 421 6.43 2.75 14.81
N PHE A 422 6.35 3.08 16.09
CA PHE A 422 7.47 3.56 16.90
C PHE A 422 7.52 2.82 18.24
N LYS A 423 8.10 1.62 18.26
CA LYS A 423 8.72 1.11 19.46
C LYS A 423 10.18 1.54 19.43
N LEU A 424 10.55 2.49 20.29
CA LEU A 424 11.96 2.76 20.54
C LEU A 424 12.59 1.43 21.00
N PRO A 425 13.79 1.07 20.51
CA PRO A 425 14.49 -0.09 21.04
C PRO A 425 14.66 0.09 22.55
N GLU A 426 14.33 -0.94 23.31
CA GLU A 426 14.60 -0.96 24.75
C GLU A 426 16.12 -0.98 24.93
N LEU A 427 16.71 0.18 25.20
CA LEU A 427 18.12 0.28 25.55
C LEU A 427 18.30 -0.33 26.95
N CYS A 428 19.11 -1.37 27.08
CA CYS A 428 19.46 -1.96 28.37
C CYS A 428 20.03 -0.88 29.31
N GLN A 429 19.64 -0.92 30.59
CA GLN A 429 20.24 -0.06 31.61
C GLN A 429 21.73 -0.41 31.73
N VAL A 430 22.58 0.50 31.26
CA VAL A 430 24.03 0.38 31.42
C VAL A 430 24.38 1.01 32.77
N THR A 431 24.75 0.18 33.74
CA THR A 431 25.34 0.67 34.99
C THR A 431 26.83 0.89 34.74
N VAL A 432 27.25 2.15 34.60
CA VAL A 432 28.64 2.51 34.27
C VAL A 432 29.13 3.49 35.33
N SER A 433 30.01 3.01 36.22
CA SER A 433 30.43 3.74 37.42
C SER A 433 31.51 4.82 37.20
N ASN A 434 32.03 4.98 35.98
CA ASN A 434 33.21 5.82 35.71
C ASN A 434 33.10 6.76 34.50
N LEU A 435 31.90 6.97 33.93
CA LEU A 435 31.76 7.86 32.76
C LEU A 435 31.66 9.33 33.18
N LYS A 436 32.22 10.22 32.35
CA LYS A 436 32.11 11.66 32.45
C LYS A 436 31.28 12.21 31.28
N VAL A 437 30.11 12.76 31.58
CA VAL A 437 29.22 13.34 30.57
C VAL A 437 29.23 14.85 30.66
N GLY A 438 29.56 15.52 29.55
CA GLY A 438 29.42 16.97 29.40
C GLY A 438 28.00 17.34 29.02
N ILE A 439 27.42 18.37 29.64
CA ILE A 439 26.13 18.92 29.25
C ILE A 439 26.33 20.39 28.86
N VAL A 440 26.02 20.73 27.62
CA VAL A 440 26.02 22.11 27.13
C VAL A 440 24.57 22.53 26.97
N HIS A 441 24.13 23.60 27.61
CA HIS A 441 22.73 24.01 27.56
C HIS A 441 22.55 25.50 27.29
N THR A 442 21.44 25.88 26.66
CA THR A 442 21.11 27.29 26.44
C THR A 442 20.64 27.98 27.71
N THR A 443 20.76 29.30 27.78
CA THR A 443 20.08 30.13 28.80
C THR A 443 18.79 30.73 28.28
N TRP A 444 18.60 30.80 26.97
CA TRP A 444 17.30 31.12 26.38
C TRP A 444 16.28 30.01 26.66
N ASN A 445 15.02 30.42 26.86
CA ASN A 445 13.91 29.52 27.21
C ASN A 445 14.17 28.72 28.49
N GLN A 446 14.81 29.37 29.46
CA GLN A 446 15.33 28.76 30.68
C GLN A 446 14.32 27.91 31.44
N TYR A 447 13.06 28.35 31.53
CA TYR A 447 12.00 27.60 32.19
C TYR A 447 11.86 26.14 31.66
N TYR A 448 11.93 25.95 30.35
CA TYR A 448 11.84 24.62 29.74
C TYR A 448 13.19 23.88 29.78
N VAL A 449 14.29 24.61 29.59
CA VAL A 449 15.65 24.05 29.56
C VAL A 449 16.07 23.51 30.93
N ASP A 450 15.74 24.21 32.01
CA ASP A 450 16.10 23.82 33.37
C ASP A 450 15.47 22.47 33.76
N GLU A 451 14.22 22.22 33.35
CA GLU A 451 13.54 20.93 33.57
C GLU A 451 14.22 19.79 32.81
N LEU A 452 14.56 20.02 31.53
CA LEU A 452 15.28 19.03 30.70
C LEU A 452 16.69 18.76 31.23
N LEU A 453 17.39 19.81 31.67
CA LEU A 453 18.71 19.72 32.27
C LEU A 453 18.66 18.96 33.59
N GLY A 454 17.70 19.28 34.46
CA GLY A 454 17.49 18.63 35.75
C GLY A 454 17.17 17.14 35.60
N THR A 455 16.30 16.80 34.66
CA THR A 455 15.95 15.41 34.36
C THR A 455 17.14 14.63 33.79
N SER A 456 17.89 15.19 32.83
CA SER A 456 19.06 14.54 32.24
C SER A 456 20.18 14.33 33.29
N ASP A 457 20.48 15.35 34.08
CA ASP A 457 21.54 15.30 35.10
C ASP A 457 21.20 14.32 36.23
N SER A 458 19.93 14.28 36.65
CA SER A 458 19.46 13.34 37.67
C SER A 458 19.59 11.89 37.19
N GLU A 459 19.26 11.62 35.92
CA GLU A 459 19.41 10.29 35.34
C GLU A 459 20.87 9.87 35.20
N LEU A 460 21.76 10.77 34.75
CA LEU A 460 23.19 10.48 34.64
C LEU A 460 23.81 10.17 36.01
N LYS A 461 23.48 10.96 37.03
CA LYS A 461 23.93 10.73 38.42
C LYS A 461 23.39 9.43 38.99
N ARG A 462 22.13 9.09 38.70
CA ARG A 462 21.49 7.83 39.12
C ARG A 462 22.22 6.61 38.55
N SER A 463 22.78 6.73 37.35
CA SER A 463 23.55 5.68 36.69
C SER A 463 25.04 5.66 37.08
N GLY A 464 25.49 6.57 37.94
CA GLY A 464 26.88 6.63 38.45
C GLY A 464 27.84 7.47 37.61
N ALA A 465 27.36 8.20 36.60
CA ALA A 465 28.21 9.08 35.80
C ALA A 465 28.46 10.43 36.48
N SER A 466 29.66 10.98 36.28
CA SER A 466 29.99 12.36 36.66
C SER A 466 29.55 13.34 35.57
N THR A 467 29.06 14.51 35.95
CA THR A 467 28.56 15.52 35.00
C THR A 467 29.35 16.81 35.06
N VAL A 468 29.57 17.42 33.90
CA VAL A 468 30.15 18.76 33.77
C VAL A 468 29.21 19.61 32.92
N LYS A 469 28.79 20.76 33.45
CA LYS A 469 27.79 21.61 32.79
C LYS A 469 28.41 22.91 32.28
N MET A 470 27.98 23.35 31.10
CA MET A 470 28.36 24.63 30.50
C MET A 470 27.12 25.29 29.91
N SER A 471 26.87 26.55 30.24
CA SER A 471 25.79 27.32 29.64
C SER A 471 26.29 28.13 28.44
N VAL A 472 25.44 28.28 27.45
CA VAL A 472 25.62 29.20 26.31
C VAL A 472 24.38 30.09 26.15
N PRO A 473 24.49 31.29 25.55
CA PRO A 473 23.35 32.20 25.42
C PRO A 473 22.17 31.59 24.63
N GLY A 474 22.41 31.17 23.40
CA GLY A 474 21.37 30.67 22.49
C GLY A 474 21.73 29.38 21.77
N CYS A 475 20.81 28.92 20.93
CA CYS A 475 20.94 27.64 20.21
C CYS A 475 22.07 27.65 19.16
N CYS A 476 22.41 28.80 18.57
CA CYS A 476 23.52 28.93 17.64
C CYS A 476 24.87 28.70 18.34
N GLU A 477 25.00 29.15 19.59
CA GLU A 477 26.23 29.00 20.37
C GLU A 477 26.43 27.56 20.89
N LEU A 478 25.44 26.67 20.80
CA LEU A 478 25.58 25.27 21.21
C LEU A 478 26.72 24.55 20.47
N ILE A 479 26.96 24.90 19.20
CA ILE A 479 28.05 24.32 18.41
C ILE A 479 29.41 24.71 19.01
N SER A 480 29.59 26.00 19.28
CA SER A 480 30.81 26.53 19.92
C SER A 480 30.98 26.02 21.35
N GLY A 481 29.88 25.94 22.10
CA GLY A 481 29.85 25.39 23.47
C GLY A 481 30.22 23.91 23.51
N ALA A 482 29.67 23.09 22.60
CA ALA A 482 30.04 21.68 22.46
C ALA A 482 31.54 21.52 22.15
N ARG A 483 32.07 22.32 21.21
CA ARG A 483 33.52 22.34 20.92
C ARG A 483 34.37 22.76 22.11
N ALA A 484 33.90 23.70 22.93
CA ALA A 484 34.59 24.12 24.15
C ALA A 484 34.54 23.02 25.22
N MET A 485 33.39 22.37 25.40
CA MET A 485 33.20 21.24 26.31
C MET A 485 34.17 20.10 25.97
N LEU A 486 34.24 19.69 24.70
CA LEU A 486 35.14 18.65 24.22
C LEU A 486 36.61 18.99 24.47
N ARG A 487 37.04 20.20 24.10
CA ARG A 487 38.45 20.62 24.23
C ARG A 487 38.93 20.76 25.67
N HIS A 488 38.11 21.36 26.53
CA HIS A 488 38.54 21.74 27.87
C HIS A 488 38.23 20.69 28.93
N HIS A 489 37.18 19.90 28.74
CA HIS A 489 36.70 18.97 29.77
C HIS A 489 36.84 17.51 29.39
N LYS A 490 37.11 17.19 28.10
CA LYS A 490 37.35 15.83 27.59
C LYS A 490 36.34 14.80 28.16
N PRO A 491 35.04 15.00 27.98
CA PRO A 491 34.04 14.03 28.44
C PRO A 491 34.00 12.80 27.53
N ASP A 492 33.40 11.72 28.01
CA ASP A 492 33.13 10.49 27.25
C ASP A 492 31.89 10.60 26.35
N ALA A 493 30.98 11.51 26.66
CA ALA A 493 29.87 11.92 25.81
C ALA A 493 29.47 13.38 26.11
N VAL A 494 28.84 14.04 25.15
CA VAL A 494 28.27 15.39 25.32
C VAL A 494 26.77 15.35 25.05
N ILE A 495 25.96 15.97 25.89
CA ILE A 495 24.55 16.26 25.61
C ILE A 495 24.42 17.76 25.36
N VAL A 496 23.85 18.14 24.22
CA VAL A 496 23.50 19.54 23.93
C VAL A 496 22.01 19.75 24.17
N ILE A 497 21.63 20.67 25.07
CA ILE A 497 20.25 20.91 25.45
C ILE A 497 19.82 22.31 25.03
N GLY A 498 18.72 22.40 24.29
CA GLY A 498 18.16 23.69 23.87
C GLY A 498 16.69 23.58 23.51
N VAL A 499 15.95 24.66 23.73
CA VAL A 499 14.55 24.78 23.32
C VAL A 499 14.44 25.95 22.37
N LEU A 500 14.00 25.70 21.15
CA LEU A 500 13.70 26.70 20.14
C LEU A 500 12.18 26.84 20.06
N LEU A 501 11.68 28.05 20.25
CA LEU A 501 10.26 28.38 20.12
C LEU A 501 10.05 29.22 18.88
N LYS A 502 9.03 28.87 18.09
CA LYS A 502 8.63 29.68 16.94
C LYS A 502 8.04 31.01 17.43
N GLY A 503 8.83 32.06 17.32
CA GLY A 503 8.39 33.43 17.54
C GLY A 503 7.66 34.01 16.33
N SER A 504 7.41 35.31 16.37
CA SER A 504 6.80 36.07 15.26
C SER A 504 7.70 36.26 14.04
N SER A 505 8.95 35.80 14.09
CA SER A 505 9.93 35.91 13.02
C SER A 505 9.99 34.64 12.17
N ASP A 506 10.05 34.80 10.85
CA ASP A 506 10.21 33.71 9.88
C ASP A 506 11.59 33.03 9.95
N LEU A 507 12.50 33.50 10.81
CA LEU A 507 13.84 32.93 10.98
C LEU A 507 13.85 31.56 11.68
N TYR A 508 12.75 31.14 12.30
CA TYR A 508 12.68 29.90 13.07
C TYR A 508 13.14 28.66 12.28
N GLU A 509 12.58 28.44 11.08
CA GLU A 509 12.91 27.28 10.23
C GLU A 509 14.40 27.30 9.81
N ALA A 510 14.91 28.48 9.44
CA ALA A 510 16.31 28.65 9.04
C ALA A 510 17.28 28.38 10.20
N MET A 511 16.96 28.87 11.40
CA MET A 511 17.75 28.61 12.61
C MET A 511 17.73 27.13 13.00
N CYS A 512 16.55 26.50 13.00
CA CYS A 512 16.40 25.06 13.26
C CYS A 512 17.31 24.24 12.33
N ASN A 513 17.24 24.50 11.02
CA ASN A 513 18.05 23.80 10.04
C ASN A 513 19.55 24.05 10.23
N SER A 514 19.94 25.31 10.46
CA SER A 514 21.36 25.67 10.65
C SER A 514 21.96 25.01 11.90
N VAL A 515 21.24 25.02 13.02
CA VAL A 515 21.71 24.45 14.29
C VAL A 515 21.81 22.92 14.19
N MET A 516 20.80 22.26 13.61
CA MET A 516 20.84 20.81 13.41
C MET A 516 21.99 20.40 12.51
N THR A 517 22.14 21.07 11.37
CA THR A 517 23.22 20.78 10.42
C THR A 517 24.59 20.92 11.11
N GLY A 518 24.84 22.06 11.78
CA GLY A 518 26.13 22.31 12.41
C GLY A 518 26.45 21.36 13.57
N LEU A 519 25.44 20.95 14.36
CA LEU A 519 25.66 19.96 15.43
C LEU A 519 25.83 18.54 14.90
N THR A 520 25.11 18.16 13.83
CA THR A 520 25.27 16.86 13.16
C THR A 520 26.65 16.76 12.51
N GLU A 521 27.10 17.80 11.81
CA GLU A 521 28.46 17.87 11.25
C GLU A 521 29.52 17.80 12.34
N LEU A 522 29.33 18.53 13.45
CA LEU A 522 30.24 18.45 14.58
C LEU A 522 30.30 17.03 15.13
N ASN A 523 29.15 16.38 15.36
CA ASN A 523 29.10 15.01 15.85
C ASN A 523 29.81 14.02 14.92
N ALA A 524 29.66 14.17 13.61
CA ALA A 524 30.34 13.33 12.62
C ALA A 524 31.86 13.54 12.56
N SER A 525 32.35 14.70 13.02
CA SER A 525 33.76 15.10 12.90
C SER A 525 34.66 14.73 14.07
N GLN A 526 34.12 14.03 15.08
CA GLN A 526 34.85 13.73 16.32
C GLN A 526 34.42 12.39 16.92
N ASP A 527 35.30 11.79 17.72
CA ASP A 527 35.10 10.45 18.27
C ASP A 527 34.17 10.43 19.50
N THR A 528 34.08 11.54 20.24
CA THR A 528 33.22 11.63 21.42
C THR A 528 31.77 11.85 21.00
N PRO A 529 30.81 10.97 21.31
CA PRO A 529 29.43 11.14 20.86
C PRO A 529 28.78 12.43 21.41
N ILE A 530 28.11 13.19 20.53
CA ILE A 530 27.20 14.29 20.89
C ILE A 530 25.75 13.83 20.73
N ILE A 531 24.99 13.93 21.82
CA ILE A 531 23.56 13.65 21.87
C ILE A 531 22.79 14.97 21.71
N LEU A 532 21.94 15.02 20.69
CA LEU A 532 21.17 16.20 20.32
C LEU A 532 19.87 16.30 21.13
N GLY A 533 19.91 17.04 22.24
CA GLY A 533 18.78 17.34 23.11
C GLY A 533 18.05 18.64 22.73
N LEU A 534 17.60 18.76 21.48
CA LEU A 534 16.90 19.95 21.01
C LEU A 534 15.39 19.74 20.95
N LEU A 535 14.64 20.64 21.60
CA LEU A 535 13.20 20.77 21.37
C LEU A 535 12.94 21.91 20.42
N MET A 536 12.47 21.58 19.22
CA MET A 536 11.95 22.53 18.24
C MET A 536 10.43 22.56 18.38
N CYS A 537 9.90 23.66 18.92
CA CYS A 537 8.51 23.80 19.27
C CYS A 537 7.83 24.97 18.53
N GLN A 538 6.60 24.73 18.07
CA GLN A 538 5.77 25.73 17.38
C GLN A 538 5.19 26.77 18.33
N ASP A 539 5.01 26.41 19.60
CA ASP A 539 4.42 27.26 20.63
C ASP A 539 4.88 26.84 22.04
N GLU A 540 4.51 27.64 23.04
CA GLU A 540 4.83 27.44 24.45
C GLU A 540 4.15 26.20 25.05
N ASP A 541 2.94 25.84 24.58
CA ASP A 541 2.21 24.67 25.03
C ASP A 541 2.96 23.38 24.66
N GLN A 542 3.41 23.30 23.40
CA GLN A 542 4.21 22.18 22.91
C GLN A 542 5.55 22.08 23.65
N ALA A 543 6.17 23.22 24.00
CA ALA A 543 7.38 23.23 24.79
C ALA A 543 7.13 22.73 26.20
N HIS A 544 6.03 23.15 26.83
CA HIS A 544 5.65 22.71 28.17
C HIS A 544 5.36 21.20 28.20
N GLU A 545 4.55 20.69 27.27
CA GLU A 545 4.22 19.26 27.18
C GLU A 545 5.48 18.40 26.99
N ARG A 546 6.44 18.86 26.19
CA ARG A 546 7.66 18.10 25.87
C ARG A 546 8.78 18.25 26.90
N SER A 547 8.76 19.27 27.76
CA SER A 547 9.74 19.41 28.84
C SER A 547 9.20 18.99 30.21
N HIS A 548 7.95 19.31 30.55
CA HIS A 548 7.36 19.02 31.86
C HIS A 548 6.33 17.87 31.82
N GLY A 549 5.90 17.45 30.64
CA GLY A 549 4.90 16.39 30.49
C GLY A 549 5.46 14.97 30.56
N ALA A 550 4.57 13.98 30.47
CA ALA A 550 4.90 12.55 30.57
C ALA A 550 5.89 12.05 29.50
N ASN A 551 6.00 12.77 28.38
CA ASN A 551 6.87 12.44 27.24
C ASN A 551 8.20 13.21 27.26
N ASN A 552 8.65 13.70 28.42
CA ASN A 552 9.94 14.38 28.54
C ASN A 552 11.11 13.46 28.07
N PRO A 553 11.82 13.81 26.98
CA PRO A 553 12.86 12.97 26.37
C PRO A 553 14.22 13.03 27.08
N ALA A 554 14.39 13.92 28.06
CA ALA A 554 15.66 14.16 28.75
C ALA A 554 16.28 12.89 29.35
N LYS A 555 15.43 12.02 29.91
CA LYS A 555 15.88 10.71 30.41
C LYS A 555 16.47 9.84 29.30
N ALA A 556 15.82 9.82 28.13
CA ALA A 556 16.30 9.04 26.99
C ALA A 556 17.64 9.60 26.45
N TRP A 557 17.83 10.93 26.46
CA TRP A 557 19.11 11.54 26.07
C TRP A 557 20.25 11.13 27.00
N ALA A 558 20.01 11.11 28.32
CA ALA A 558 20.98 10.64 29.30
C ALA A 558 21.36 9.16 29.09
N VAL A 559 20.35 8.29 28.94
CA VAL A 559 20.58 6.85 28.67
C VAL A 559 21.35 6.66 27.36
N THR A 560 21.00 7.40 26.32
CA THR A 560 21.69 7.35 25.02
C THR A 560 23.15 7.79 25.15
N ALA A 561 23.43 8.85 25.91
CA ALA A 561 24.80 9.33 26.13
C ALA A 561 25.67 8.27 26.81
N LEU A 562 25.15 7.60 27.84
CA LEU A 562 25.86 6.51 28.54
C LEU A 562 26.11 5.32 27.62
N HIS A 563 25.11 4.94 26.84
CA HIS A 563 25.20 3.82 25.92
C HIS A 563 26.23 4.09 24.81
N MET A 564 26.19 5.28 24.20
CA MET A 564 27.14 5.66 23.15
C MET A 564 28.56 5.82 23.69
N ALA A 565 28.72 6.35 24.90
CA ALA A 565 30.03 6.42 25.56
C ALA A 565 30.62 5.01 25.79
N SER A 566 29.80 4.05 26.22
CA SER A 566 30.24 2.66 26.41
C SER A 566 30.65 2.00 25.08
N ILE A 567 29.91 2.24 24.00
CA ILE A 567 30.32 1.80 22.64
C ILE A 567 31.67 2.40 22.25
N ALA A 568 31.85 3.71 22.44
CA ALA A 568 33.07 4.41 22.07
C ALA A 568 34.30 3.93 22.87
N GLN A 569 34.10 3.46 24.11
CA GLN A 569 35.15 2.86 24.95
C GLN A 569 35.45 1.38 24.61
N GLY A 570 34.66 0.75 23.74
CA GLY A 570 34.89 -0.62 23.26
C GLY A 570 34.29 -1.71 24.14
N ASP A 571 33.34 -1.38 25.03
CA ASP A 571 32.64 -2.39 25.83
C ASP A 571 31.68 -3.21 24.97
N SER A 572 31.71 -4.53 25.12
CA SER A 572 30.76 -5.43 24.45
C SER A 572 29.37 -5.30 25.09
N LEU A 573 28.45 -4.62 24.40
CA LEU A 573 27.06 -4.54 24.83
C LEU A 573 26.29 -5.85 24.57
N PRO A 574 25.32 -6.23 25.42
CA PRO A 574 24.42 -7.33 25.15
C PRO A 574 23.60 -7.03 23.88
N SER A 575 23.44 -8.04 23.02
CA SER A 575 22.71 -7.93 21.75
C SER A 575 21.26 -7.51 21.96
N VAL A 576 20.81 -6.46 21.27
CA VAL A 576 19.39 -6.10 21.18
C VAL A 576 18.66 -7.23 20.44
N PRO A 577 17.59 -7.83 21.01
CA PRO A 577 16.83 -8.87 20.31
C PRO A 577 16.19 -8.28 19.04
N PRO A 578 16.09 -9.06 17.95
CA PRO A 578 15.46 -8.60 16.72
C PRO A 578 13.99 -8.22 16.99
N PRO A 579 13.45 -7.23 16.25
CA PRO A 579 12.03 -6.87 16.37
C PRO A 579 11.16 -8.11 16.09
N PRO A 580 10.03 -8.27 16.80
CA PRO A 580 9.12 -9.39 16.56
C PRO A 580 8.57 -9.37 15.13
N ASP A 581 8.37 -10.56 14.55
CA ASP A 581 7.84 -10.77 13.21
C ASP A 581 6.52 -9.99 12.99
N PRO A 582 6.43 -9.10 11.98
CA PRO A 582 5.23 -8.32 11.70
C PRO A 582 4.05 -9.16 11.18
N TYR A 583 4.23 -10.45 10.89
CA TYR A 583 3.18 -11.34 10.40
C TYR A 583 3.06 -12.62 11.25
N PRO A 584 2.40 -12.58 12.43
CA PRO A 584 1.95 -13.81 13.03
C PRO A 584 0.88 -14.42 12.12
N THR A 585 1.24 -15.51 11.44
CA THR A 585 0.28 -16.38 10.75
C THR A 585 -0.79 -16.78 11.75
N GLN A 586 -1.99 -16.22 11.63
CA GLN A 586 -3.14 -16.66 12.41
C GLN A 586 -3.53 -18.06 11.94
N LYS A 587 -3.47 -19.03 12.85
CA LYS A 587 -4.13 -20.33 12.73
C LYS A 587 -5.61 -20.20 13.07
#